data_AF-H6L7Q5-F1
#
_entry.id   AF-H6L7Q5-F1
#
_cell.length_a   1.000
_cell.length_b   1.000
_cell.length_c   1.000
_cell.angle_alpha   90.00
_cell.angle_beta   90.00
_cell.angle_gamma   90.00
#
_symmetry.space_group_name_H-M   'P 1'
#
loop_
_entity.id
_entity.type
_entity.pdbx_description
1 polymer ?
#
loop_
_entity_poly.entity_id
_entity_poly.type
_entity_poly.pdbx_seq_one_letter_code
_entity_poly.pdbx_strand_id
1 'polypeptide(L)' 'MYLALVTDAYSKQIMGYDVSDSLSSIGSIRALKQAAKRRLYPNEELIHHSDRGIQ' A
#
# COMPACT_ATOMS: atom_id res chain seq x y z
N MET A 1 -12.89 -3.21 -12.19
CA MET A 1 -11.45 -2.96 -12.06
C MET A 1 -11.22 -1.96 -10.93
N TYR A 2 -10.39 -2.34 -9.96
CA TYR A 2 -10.07 -1.59 -8.75
C TYR A 2 -8.55 -1.52 -8.58
N LEU A 3 -8.06 -0.42 -8.03
CA LEU A 3 -6.65 -0.18 -7.77
C LEU A 3 -6.42 -0.10 -6.25
N ALA A 4 -5.57 -0.98 -5.73
CA ALA A 4 -4.98 -0.82 -4.41
C ALA A 4 -3.64 -0.09 -4.54
N LEU A 5 -3.41 0.91 -3.70
CA LEU A 5 -2.22 1.77 -3.76
C LEU A 5 -1.64 1.99 -2.37
N VAL A 6 -0.32 1.90 -2.24
CA VAL A 6 0.42 2.28 -1.03
C VAL A 6 1.46 3.32 -1.41
N THR A 7 1.38 4.48 -0.76
CA THR A 7 2.32 5.59 -0.97
C THR A 7 3.15 5.86 0.27
N ASP A 8 4.36 6.33 0.07
CA ASP A 8 5.11 6.99 1.14
C ASP A 8 4.46 8.34 1.48
N ALA A 9 4.26 8.62 2.77
CA ALA A 9 3.47 9.76 3.23
C ALA A 9 4.12 11.12 2.91
N TYR A 10 5.45 11.18 2.94
CA TYR A 10 6.22 12.42 2.76
C TYR A 10 6.55 12.68 1.29
N SER A 11 7.16 11.72 0.62
CA SER A 11 7.59 11.84 -0.78
C SER A 11 6.46 11.69 -1.80
N LYS A 12 5.31 11.15 -1.37
CA LYS A 12 4.18 10.76 -2.24
C LYS A 12 4.54 9.68 -3.26
N GLN A 13 5.70 9.03 -3.13
CA GLN A 13 6.12 7.98 -4.03
C GLN A 13 5.20 6.76 -3.90
N ILE A 14 4.84 6.16 -5.05
CA ILE A 14 4.11 4.88 -5.08
C ILE A 14 5.07 3.76 -4.68
N MET A 15 4.85 3.19 -3.51
CA MET A 15 5.68 2.12 -2.93
C MET A 15 5.16 0.74 -3.33
N GLY A 16 3.86 0.58 -3.55
CA GLY A 16 3.28 -0.65 -4.09
C GLY A 16 1.88 -0.41 -4.66
N TYR A 17 1.49 -1.26 -5.61
CA TYR A 17 0.19 -1.16 -6.27
C TYR A 17 -0.31 -2.54 -6.71
N ASP A 18 -1.61 -2.66 -6.91
CA ASP A 18 -2.26 -3.85 -7.48
C ASP A 18 -3.54 -3.47 -8.21
N VAL A 19 -3.74 -4.00 -9.42
CA VAL A 19 -4.99 -3.85 -10.17
C VAL A 19 -5.72 -5.19 -10.15
N SER A 20 -6.98 -5.17 -9.73
CA SER A 20 -7.81 -6.36 -9.55
C SER A 20 -9.23 -6.12 -10.02
N ASP A 21 -9.95 -7.19 -10.35
CA ASP A 21 -11.37 -7.10 -10.76
C ASP A 21 -12.35 -6.99 -9.58
N SER A 22 -11.86 -7.11 -8.34
CA SER A 22 -12.67 -7.01 -7.12
C SER A 22 -12.01 -6.12 -6.05
N LEU A 23 -12.81 -5.64 -5.10
CA LEU A 23 -12.37 -4.94 -3.88
C LEU A 23 -11.86 -5.90 -2.78
N SER A 24 -11.48 -7.13 -3.15
CA SER A 24 -10.95 -8.08 -2.17
C SER A 24 -9.67 -7.56 -1.50
N SER A 25 -9.48 -7.90 -0.23
CA SER A 25 -8.28 -7.52 0.54
C SER A 25 -6.98 -8.06 -0.05
N ILE A 26 -7.04 -9.06 -0.94
CA ILE A 26 -5.87 -9.67 -1.57
C ILE A 26 -5.07 -8.63 -2.37
N GLY A 27 -5.74 -7.72 -3.08
CA GLY A 27 -5.07 -6.64 -3.81
C GLY A 27 -4.27 -5.73 -2.87
N SER A 28 -4.89 -5.29 -1.77
CA SER A 28 -4.24 -4.47 -0.75
C SER A 28 -3.05 -5.17 -0.08
N ILE A 29 -3.16 -6.48 0.19
CA ILE A 29 -2.06 -7.28 0.75
C ILE A 29 -0.89 -7.36 -0.24
N ARG A 30 -1.14 -7.52 -1.54
CA ARG A 30 -0.09 -7.54 -2.57
C ARG A 30 0.61 -6.18 -2.69
N ALA A 31 -0.15 -5.08 -2.72
CA ALA A 31 0.40 -3.74 -2.73
C ALA A 31 1.27 -3.45 -1.48
N LEU A 32 0.80 -3.84 -0.29
CA LEU A 32 1.53 -3.66 0.96
C LEU A 32 2.85 -4.45 1.00
N LYS A 33 2.85 -5.71 0.52
CA LYS A 33 4.08 -6.52 0.43
C LYS A 33 5.11 -5.91 -0.52
N GLN A 34 4.68 -5.31 -1.64
CA GLN A 34 5.58 -4.59 -2.53
C GLN A 34 6.18 -3.36 -1.84
N ALA A 35 5.36 -2.58 -1.15
CA ALA A 35 5.82 -1.39 -0.42
C ALA A 35 6.84 -1.73 0.67
N ALA A 36 6.58 -2.77 1.46
CA ALA A 36 7.49 -3.22 2.52
C ALA A 36 8.86 -3.67 1.99
N LYS A 37 8.92 -4.24 0.77
CA LYS A 37 10.18 -4.62 0.11
C LYS A 37 10.95 -3.43 -0.47
N ARG A 38 10.26 -2.34 -0.85
CA ARG A 38 10.84 -1.15 -1.49
C ARG A 38 11.23 -0.06 -0.49
N ARG A 39 10.97 -0.25 0.81
CA ARG A 39 11.32 0.74 1.84
C ARG A 39 12.83 1.00 1.86
N LEU A 40 13.19 2.27 2.05
CA LEU A 40 14.59 2.72 2.10
C LEU A 40 15.21 2.60 3.50
N TYR A 41 14.37 2.48 4.53
CA TYR A 41 14.79 2.46 5.94
C TYR A 41 14.30 1.16 6.59
N PRO A 42 14.96 0.02 6.33
CA PRO A 42 14.45 -1.28 6.76
C PRO A 42 14.57 -1.53 8.28
N ASN A 43 15.43 -0.79 8.97
CA ASN A 43 15.67 -0.97 10.41
C ASN A 43 14.84 -0.01 11.28
N GLU A 44 14.14 0.93 10.65
CA GLU A 44 13.28 1.88 11.36
C GLU A 44 11.89 1.29 11.58
N GLU A 45 11.25 1.69 12.67
CA GLU A 45 9.84 1.36 12.91
C GLU A 45 8.96 1.98 11.82
N LEU A 46 7.93 1.23 11.40
CA LEU A 46 7.05 1.62 10.32
C LEU A 46 5.59 1.56 10.78
N ILE A 47 4.84 2.62 10.51
CA ILE A 47 3.39 2.66 10.69
C ILE A 47 2.73 2.58 9.32
N HIS A 48 1.87 1.58 9.14
CA HIS A 48 0.94 1.54 8.00
C HIS A 48 -0.38 2.18 8.42
N HIS A 49 -0.79 3.23 7.71
CA HIS A 49 -2.09 3.85 7.88
C HIS A 49 -3.02 3.46 6.73
N SER A 50 -4.11 2.78 7.05
CA SER A 50 -5.23 2.55 6.13
C SER A 50 -6.48 3.23 6.69
N ASP A 51 -6.98 4.24 6.01
CA ASP A 51 -8.26 4.83 6.35
C ASP A 51 -9.39 3.96 5.78
N ARG A 52 -10.43 3.75 6.59
CA ARG A 52 -11.71 3.20 6.15
C ARG A 52 -12.67 4.37 6.09
N GLY A 53 -12.51 5.21 5.06
CA GLY A 53 -13.46 6.27 4.79
C GLY A 53 -14.89 5.71 4.81
N ILE A 54 -15.85 6.52 5.26
CA ILE A 54 -17.27 6.16 5.17
C ILE A 54 -17.61 6.03 3.68
N GLN A 55 -18.13 4.86 3.29
CA GLN A 55 -18.53 4.55 1.92
C GLN A 55 -20.04 4.66 1.76
#